data_AF-A0A2N7R464-F1
#
_entry.id   AF-A0A2N7R464-F1
#
_cell.length_a   1.000
_cell.length_b   1.000
_cell.length_c   1.000
_cell.angle_alpha   90.00
_cell.angle_beta   90.00
_cell.angle_gamma   90.00
#
_symmetry.space_group_name_H-M   'P 1'
#
loop_
_entity.id
_entity.type
_entity.pdbx_description
1 polymer ?
#
loop_
_entity_poly.entity_id
_entity_poly.type
_entity_poly.pdbx_seq_one_letter_code
_entity_poly.pdbx_strand_id
1 'polypeptide(L)'
;MLVVGFSRGAATARHFLNKVYEASQKGTLGTSAPVWSSAILIETVVTGQSYFLNLAFPPNLEFALHLVAKNETRTLFPPVVDDDTKYEQFTRHFSGLEPQPRVFTVRLPGAHSDLGDSYDSGAGPQVTRIATNIIEKMGLKKACLNSCDEDTVVDICKGTASARMVSDGLHDSRGKLDHLLGARSPYSKGFERKDGMTAKALIDIDQAERIYDRIISNRTEHPDDVLTMNQFSTRGSLVFKRKARETEWHQIIDSVESRGEIVVSQGVPALILTWPHKGKRDIPEVVRQAMDNEAGDTTLDLVLFKCEEHWFVNGYIPGDQ
;
A
#
# COMPACT_ATOMS: atom_id res chain seq x y z
N MET A 1 -9.31 -3.91 20.07
CA MET A 1 -8.38 -5.04 19.86
C MET A 1 -7.62 -4.79 18.57
N LEU A 2 -6.30 -4.97 18.54
CA LEU A 2 -5.51 -4.87 17.31
C LEU A 2 -5.03 -6.25 16.88
N VAL A 3 -5.10 -6.56 15.58
CA VAL A 3 -4.42 -7.70 14.97
C VAL A 3 -3.40 -7.22 13.95
N VAL A 4 -2.26 -7.91 13.88
CA VAL A 4 -1.24 -7.69 12.86
C VAL A 4 -0.94 -9.04 12.20
N GLY A 5 -0.83 -9.07 10.88
CA GLY A 5 -0.53 -10.32 10.18
C GLY A 5 0.15 -10.09 8.84
N PHE A 6 1.05 -11.00 8.48
CA PHE A 6 1.70 -11.07 7.18
C PHE A 6 1.33 -12.38 6.47
N SER A 7 1.11 -12.35 5.16
CA SER A 7 0.91 -13.57 4.34
C SER A 7 -0.31 -14.38 4.82
N ARG A 8 -0.13 -15.69 5.03
CA ARG A 8 -1.12 -16.57 5.66
C ARG A 8 -1.46 -16.14 7.08
N GLY A 9 -0.55 -15.49 7.80
CA GLY A 9 -0.82 -14.87 9.09
C GLY A 9 -1.86 -13.75 8.99
N ALA A 10 -1.86 -12.97 7.90
CA ALA A 10 -2.89 -11.97 7.64
C ALA A 10 -4.25 -12.63 7.34
N ALA A 11 -4.28 -13.75 6.63
CA ALA A 11 -5.49 -14.53 6.41
C ALA A 11 -6.07 -15.09 7.72
N THR A 12 -5.20 -15.62 8.58
CA THR A 12 -5.58 -16.06 9.93
C THR A 12 -6.06 -14.89 10.79
N ALA A 13 -5.44 -13.72 10.69
CA ALA A 13 -5.88 -12.52 11.41
C ALA A 13 -7.30 -12.10 11.00
N ARG A 14 -7.61 -12.06 9.70
CA ARG A 14 -8.98 -11.83 9.19
C ARG A 14 -9.97 -12.84 9.75
N HIS A 15 -9.61 -14.12 9.71
CA HIS A 15 -10.46 -15.17 10.26
C HIS A 15 -10.71 -15.01 11.76
N PHE A 16 -9.65 -14.70 12.51
CA PHE A 16 -9.71 -14.46 13.94
C PHE A 16 -10.62 -13.28 14.28
N LEU A 17 -10.56 -12.18 13.53
CA LEU A 17 -11.46 -11.03 13.71
C LEU A 17 -12.94 -11.44 13.59
N ASN A 18 -13.28 -12.27 12.61
CA ASN A 18 -14.65 -12.80 12.49
C ASN A 18 -15.02 -13.67 13.68
N LYS A 19 -14.12 -14.52 14.17
CA LYS A 19 -14.37 -15.34 15.38
C LYS A 19 -14.57 -14.52 16.63
N VAL A 20 -13.82 -13.43 16.80
CA VAL A 20 -14.02 -12.49 17.89
C VAL A 20 -15.37 -11.79 17.76
N TYR A 21 -15.73 -11.34 16.56
CA TYR A 21 -17.05 -10.75 16.33
C TYR A 21 -18.20 -11.72 16.65
N GLU A 22 -18.15 -12.95 16.13
CA GLU A 22 -19.13 -14.01 16.42
C GLU A 22 -19.24 -14.30 17.92
N ALA A 23 -18.11 -14.41 18.62
CA ALA A 23 -18.08 -14.66 20.06
C ALA A 23 -18.63 -13.46 20.86
N SER A 24 -18.38 -12.23 20.40
CA SER A 24 -18.95 -11.02 21.00
C SER A 24 -20.47 -11.00 20.88
N GLN A 25 -21.02 -11.32 19.69
CA GLN A 25 -22.46 -11.40 19.48
C GLN A 25 -23.14 -12.49 20.32
N LYS A 26 -22.43 -13.58 20.61
CA LYS A 26 -22.92 -14.67 21.47
C LYS A 26 -22.70 -14.42 22.97
N GLY A 27 -22.03 -13.34 23.36
CA GLY A 27 -21.67 -13.06 24.75
C GLY A 27 -20.65 -14.05 25.34
N THR A 28 -19.91 -14.79 24.50
CA THR A 28 -18.99 -15.84 24.95
C THR A 28 -17.56 -15.34 25.18
N LEU A 29 -17.29 -14.04 24.99
CA LEU A 29 -15.98 -13.45 25.24
C LEU A 29 -15.69 -13.18 26.73
N GLY A 30 -16.66 -13.44 27.62
CA GLY A 30 -16.51 -13.17 29.06
C GLY A 30 -16.47 -11.68 29.41
N THR A 31 -16.87 -10.80 28.48
CA THR A 31 -17.02 -9.36 28.69
C THR A 31 -18.39 -8.90 28.19
N SER A 32 -19.00 -7.94 28.89
CA SER A 32 -20.22 -7.24 28.47
C SER A 32 -19.93 -6.04 27.56
N ALA A 33 -18.67 -5.58 27.49
CA ALA A 33 -18.30 -4.45 26.67
C ALA A 33 -18.26 -4.84 25.18
N PRO A 34 -18.76 -3.98 24.27
CA PRO A 34 -18.59 -4.17 22.83
C PRO A 34 -17.10 -4.29 22.48
N VAL A 35 -16.76 -5.29 21.66
CA VAL A 35 -15.39 -5.45 21.17
C VAL A 35 -15.26 -4.75 19.84
N TRP A 36 -14.42 -3.72 19.80
CA TRP A 36 -14.04 -3.04 18.57
C TRP A 36 -12.65 -3.49 18.12
N SER A 37 -12.45 -3.56 16.81
CA SER A 37 -11.25 -4.17 16.23
C SER A 37 -10.54 -3.26 15.24
N SER A 38 -9.23 -3.36 15.20
CA SER A 38 -8.35 -2.76 14.21
C SER A 38 -7.43 -3.81 13.60
N ALA A 39 -6.97 -3.60 12.37
CA ALA A 39 -6.09 -4.52 11.68
C ALA A 39 -4.94 -3.79 10.95
N ILE A 40 -3.75 -4.41 10.98
CA ILE A 40 -2.65 -4.10 10.07
C ILE A 40 -2.29 -5.40 9.36
N LEU A 41 -2.64 -5.47 8.08
CA LEU A 41 -2.44 -6.65 7.25
C LEU A 41 -1.37 -6.35 6.20
N ILE A 42 -0.43 -7.27 6.06
CA ILE A 42 0.64 -7.20 5.07
C ILE A 42 0.45 -8.39 4.12
N GLU A 43 0.08 -8.07 2.90
CA GLU A 43 0.00 -8.98 1.77
C GLU A 43 -0.74 -10.28 2.08
N THR A 44 -2.08 -10.16 2.22
CA THR A 44 -2.91 -11.31 2.60
C THR A 44 -2.91 -12.38 1.51
N VAL A 45 -2.44 -13.58 1.85
CA VAL A 45 -2.42 -14.75 0.96
C VAL A 45 -2.99 -15.96 1.69
N VAL A 46 -3.78 -16.77 1.00
CA VAL A 46 -4.57 -17.85 1.62
C VAL A 46 -4.13 -19.26 1.19
N THR A 47 -3.54 -19.41 0.00
CA THR A 47 -3.02 -20.69 -0.54
C THR A 47 -3.92 -21.91 -0.25
N GLY A 48 -5.02 -22.06 -0.98
CA GLY A 48 -5.87 -23.25 -0.90
C GLY A 48 -6.77 -23.37 0.35
N GLN A 49 -6.77 -22.38 1.24
CA GLN A 49 -7.61 -22.35 2.46
C GLN A 49 -8.82 -21.42 2.35
N SER A 50 -9.16 -20.92 1.15
CA SER A 50 -10.21 -19.90 0.96
C SER A 50 -11.61 -20.38 1.33
N TYR A 51 -11.86 -21.68 1.30
CA TYR A 51 -13.14 -22.27 1.70
C TYR A 51 -13.30 -22.45 3.22
N PHE A 52 -12.19 -22.45 3.97
CA PHE A 52 -12.21 -22.68 5.42
C PHE A 52 -12.09 -21.40 6.22
N LEU A 53 -11.46 -20.37 5.64
CA LEU A 53 -11.25 -19.09 6.28
C LEU A 53 -12.33 -18.10 5.87
N ASN A 54 -13.03 -17.53 6.86
CA ASN A 54 -13.77 -16.29 6.65
C ASN A 54 -12.79 -15.11 6.54
N LEU A 55 -12.62 -14.60 5.31
CA LEU A 55 -11.64 -13.56 4.98
C LEU A 55 -12.25 -12.16 4.93
N ALA A 56 -13.57 -12.03 5.05
CA ALA A 56 -14.23 -10.74 5.08
C ALA A 56 -13.86 -9.97 6.34
N PHE A 57 -13.94 -8.64 6.30
CA PHE A 57 -13.86 -7.86 7.52
C PHE A 57 -15.21 -7.85 8.26
N PRO A 58 -15.21 -8.04 9.61
CA PRO A 58 -16.44 -8.02 10.38
C PRO A 58 -16.99 -6.58 10.57
N PRO A 59 -18.26 -6.45 10.98
CA PRO A 59 -18.92 -5.17 11.29
C PRO A 59 -18.22 -4.32 12.34
N ASN A 60 -17.60 -4.94 13.34
CA ASN A 60 -16.97 -4.25 14.47
C ASN A 60 -15.53 -3.79 14.19
N LEU A 61 -15.06 -3.90 12.94
CA LEU A 61 -13.76 -3.38 12.54
C LEU A 61 -13.87 -1.85 12.31
N GLU A 62 -13.15 -1.08 13.12
CA GLU A 62 -13.08 0.40 13.05
C GLU A 62 -12.00 0.88 12.06
N PHE A 63 -10.93 0.10 11.90
CA PHE A 63 -9.81 0.46 11.04
C PHE A 63 -9.08 -0.77 10.50
N ALA A 64 -8.74 -0.78 9.21
CA ALA A 64 -7.76 -1.70 8.66
C ALA A 64 -6.80 -0.97 7.73
N LEU A 65 -5.49 -1.13 7.95
CA LEU A 65 -4.49 -0.92 6.91
C LEU A 65 -4.19 -2.27 6.26
N HIS A 66 -4.27 -2.34 4.95
CA HIS A 66 -3.87 -3.51 4.18
C HIS A 66 -2.84 -3.12 3.10
N LEU A 67 -1.60 -3.54 3.32
CA LEU A 67 -0.49 -3.30 2.40
C LEU A 67 -0.40 -4.45 1.40
N VAL A 68 -0.45 -4.17 0.10
CA VAL A 68 -0.50 -5.18 -0.97
C VAL A 68 0.66 -4.98 -1.93
N ALA A 69 1.40 -6.05 -2.23
CA ALA A 69 2.50 -6.10 -3.17
C ALA A 69 2.00 -5.87 -4.60
N LYS A 70 2.57 -4.92 -5.35
CA LYS A 70 2.23 -4.74 -6.78
C LYS A 70 2.87 -5.80 -7.67
N ASN A 71 4.02 -6.31 -7.26
CA ASN A 71 4.95 -7.04 -8.12
C ASN A 71 5.13 -8.51 -7.68
N GLU A 72 4.14 -9.08 -6.99
CA GLU A 72 4.13 -10.51 -6.69
C GLU A 72 3.57 -11.31 -7.88
N THR A 73 4.40 -12.19 -8.44
CA THR A 73 4.13 -12.91 -9.70
C THR A 73 3.84 -14.39 -9.52
N ARG A 74 4.13 -14.95 -8.35
CA ARG A 74 3.94 -16.39 -8.11
C ARG A 74 2.46 -16.70 -8.16
N THR A 75 2.09 -17.66 -8.99
CA THR A 75 0.70 -18.04 -9.23
C THR A 75 0.00 -18.55 -7.98
N LEU A 76 0.76 -19.07 -7.01
CA LEU A 76 0.24 -19.56 -5.74
C LEU A 76 0.10 -18.48 -4.67
N PHE A 77 0.49 -17.23 -4.96
CA PHE A 77 0.42 -16.09 -4.04
C PHE A 77 -0.52 -14.99 -4.56
N PRO A 78 -1.74 -15.30 -5.01
CA PRO A 78 -2.64 -14.25 -5.42
C PRO A 78 -3.20 -13.55 -4.16
N PRO A 79 -3.30 -12.21 -4.16
CA PRO A 79 -3.66 -11.47 -2.95
C PRO A 79 -5.17 -11.54 -2.71
N VAL A 80 -5.57 -11.45 -1.44
CA VAL A 80 -6.96 -11.17 -1.05
C VAL A 80 -7.14 -9.67 -0.92
N VAL A 81 -7.86 -9.03 -1.83
CA VAL A 81 -8.16 -7.60 -1.77
C VAL A 81 -9.50 -7.33 -1.12
N ASP A 82 -9.68 -6.12 -0.60
CA ASP A 82 -10.85 -5.74 0.19
C ASP A 82 -11.93 -5.07 -0.64
N ASP A 83 -13.19 -5.37 -0.33
CA ASP A 83 -14.37 -4.66 -0.83
C ASP A 83 -15.24 -4.24 0.35
N ASP A 84 -15.13 -2.97 0.71
CA ASP A 84 -15.94 -2.32 1.76
C ASP A 84 -16.99 -1.36 1.17
N THR A 85 -17.35 -1.57 -0.11
CA THR A 85 -18.20 -0.65 -0.87
C THR A 85 -19.55 -0.38 -0.20
N LYS A 86 -20.13 -1.37 0.49
CA LYS A 86 -21.39 -1.18 1.23
C LYS A 86 -21.30 -0.11 2.31
N TYR A 87 -20.23 -0.15 3.10
CA TYR A 87 -19.98 0.85 4.13
C TYR A 87 -19.67 2.22 3.51
N GLU A 88 -18.83 2.26 2.48
CA GLU A 88 -18.54 3.50 1.76
C GLU A 88 -19.78 4.15 1.15
N GLN A 89 -20.69 3.36 0.56
CA GLN A 89 -21.95 3.86 0.01
C GLN A 89 -22.85 4.43 1.11
N PHE A 90 -22.94 3.76 2.26
CA PHE A 90 -23.67 4.27 3.41
C PHE A 90 -23.12 5.63 3.87
N THR A 91 -21.81 5.73 4.09
CA THR A 91 -21.20 6.98 4.59
C THR A 91 -21.33 8.15 3.61
N ARG A 92 -21.24 7.89 2.30
CA ARG A 92 -21.52 8.90 1.26
C ARG A 92 -22.96 9.42 1.34
N HIS A 93 -23.93 8.52 1.51
CA HIS A 93 -25.33 8.91 1.60
C HIS A 93 -25.64 9.70 2.88
N PHE A 94 -25.04 9.28 4.01
CA PHE A 94 -25.34 9.85 5.33
C PHE A 94 -24.65 11.20 5.57
N SER A 95 -23.38 11.34 5.17
CA SER A 95 -22.59 12.56 5.46
C SER A 95 -22.73 13.67 4.42
N GLY A 96 -23.18 13.35 3.19
CA GLY A 96 -23.17 14.28 2.06
C GLY A 96 -21.76 14.79 1.68
N LEU A 97 -20.70 14.20 2.24
CA LEU A 97 -19.29 14.55 2.09
C LEU A 97 -18.52 13.35 1.50
N GLU A 98 -17.19 13.50 1.40
CA GLU A 98 -16.28 12.42 1.03
C GLU A 98 -16.49 11.18 1.92
N PRO A 99 -16.42 9.96 1.32
CA PRO A 99 -16.57 8.71 2.07
C PRO A 99 -15.59 8.72 3.25
N GLN A 100 -16.03 8.18 4.39
CA GLN A 100 -15.13 7.95 5.52
C GLN A 100 -14.68 6.50 5.45
N PRO A 101 -13.56 6.17 4.77
CA PRO A 101 -13.10 4.78 4.68
C PRO A 101 -12.66 4.29 6.06
N ARG A 102 -12.97 3.03 6.35
CA ARG A 102 -12.39 2.29 7.48
C ARG A 102 -11.36 1.26 7.03
N VAL A 103 -11.33 0.91 5.75
CA VAL A 103 -10.36 -0.01 5.16
C VAL A 103 -9.48 0.74 4.16
N PHE A 104 -8.18 0.78 4.43
CA PHE A 104 -7.17 1.45 3.62
C PHE A 104 -6.32 0.39 2.93
N THR A 105 -6.58 0.13 1.65
CA THR A 105 -5.73 -0.76 0.85
C THR A 105 -4.66 0.06 0.12
N VAL A 106 -3.40 -0.12 0.50
CA VAL A 106 -2.26 0.56 -0.13
C VAL A 106 -1.45 -0.45 -0.92
N ARG A 107 -1.33 -0.22 -2.22
CA ARG A 107 -0.50 -1.06 -3.09
C ARG A 107 0.93 -0.51 -3.14
N LEU A 108 1.89 -1.29 -2.66
CA LEU A 108 3.32 -0.93 -2.58
C LEU A 108 4.13 -1.65 -3.66
N PRO A 109 5.19 -1.02 -4.18
CA PRO A 109 6.12 -1.70 -5.09
C PRO A 109 6.79 -2.89 -4.38
N GLY A 110 7.05 -3.93 -5.17
CA GLY A 110 7.74 -5.13 -4.74
C GLY A 110 6.88 -6.38 -4.60
N ALA A 111 7.53 -7.51 -4.35
CA ALA A 111 6.90 -8.81 -4.22
C ALA A 111 6.49 -9.10 -2.77
N HIS A 112 5.88 -10.26 -2.53
CA HIS A 112 5.29 -10.61 -1.23
C HIS A 112 6.28 -10.53 -0.07
N SER A 113 7.49 -11.05 -0.28
CA SER A 113 8.53 -11.09 0.74
C SER A 113 9.22 -9.74 0.96
N ASP A 114 9.13 -8.82 -0.01
CA ASP A 114 9.59 -7.44 0.14
C ASP A 114 8.79 -6.68 1.18
N LEU A 115 7.47 -6.89 1.19
CA LEU A 115 6.59 -6.28 2.18
C LEU A 115 6.72 -6.95 3.55
N GLY A 116 7.02 -8.25 3.58
CA GLY A 116 7.18 -9.02 4.82
C GLY A 116 8.55 -8.93 5.49
N ASP A 117 9.41 -8.01 5.05
CA ASP A 117 10.78 -7.82 5.55
C ASP A 117 11.60 -9.12 5.61
N SER A 118 11.40 -10.01 4.62
CA SER A 118 12.04 -11.32 4.59
C SER A 118 13.36 -11.34 3.80
N TYR A 119 13.77 -10.19 3.25
CA TYR A 119 14.98 -10.03 2.44
C TYR A 119 15.97 -9.08 3.14
N ASP A 120 17.25 -9.20 2.78
CA ASP A 120 18.33 -8.32 3.28
C ASP A 120 18.27 -6.89 2.70
N SER A 121 17.42 -6.67 1.70
CA SER A 121 17.02 -5.38 1.12
C SER A 121 15.54 -5.44 0.78
N GLY A 122 14.79 -4.34 0.79
CA GLY A 122 13.35 -4.40 0.52
C GLY A 122 12.53 -3.26 1.12
N ALA A 123 11.24 -3.23 0.78
CA ALA A 123 10.26 -2.31 1.37
C ALA A 123 9.99 -2.58 2.86
N GLY A 124 10.43 -3.74 3.37
CA GLY A 124 10.16 -4.29 4.69
C GLY A 124 10.29 -3.30 5.84
N PRO A 125 11.43 -2.61 6.02
CA PRO A 125 11.57 -1.70 7.16
C PRO A 125 10.62 -0.50 7.09
N GLN A 126 10.28 -0.05 5.88
CA GLN A 126 9.31 1.04 5.73
C GLN A 126 7.89 0.56 6.02
N VAL A 127 7.54 -0.65 5.58
CA VAL A 127 6.29 -1.32 5.97
C VAL A 127 6.21 -1.46 7.50
N THR A 128 7.28 -1.91 8.14
CA THR A 128 7.40 -2.03 9.59
C THR A 128 7.29 -0.67 10.28
N ARG A 129 7.92 0.38 9.74
CA ARG A 129 7.83 1.76 10.25
C ARG A 129 6.40 2.29 10.16
N ILE A 130 5.72 2.08 9.04
CA ILE A 130 4.30 2.45 8.86
C ILE A 130 3.45 1.75 9.91
N ALA A 131 3.58 0.44 10.04
CA ALA A 131 2.84 -0.33 11.03
C ALA A 131 3.12 0.16 12.46
N THR A 132 4.39 0.40 12.78
CA THR A 132 4.83 0.90 14.09
C THR A 132 4.26 2.29 14.38
N ASN A 133 4.32 3.21 13.42
CA ASN A 133 3.75 4.54 13.56
C ASN A 133 2.25 4.47 13.84
N ILE A 134 1.51 3.61 13.14
CA ILE A 134 0.07 3.41 13.38
C ILE A 134 -0.18 2.86 14.77
N ILE A 135 0.60 1.86 15.21
CA ILE A 135 0.50 1.29 16.56
C ILE A 135 0.77 2.35 17.64
N GLU A 136 1.75 3.22 17.42
CA GLU A 136 2.05 4.36 18.31
C GLU A 136 0.89 5.36 18.34
N LYS A 137 0.32 5.69 17.19
CA LYS A 137 -0.84 6.59 17.05
C LYS A 137 -2.13 6.01 17.63
N MET A 138 -2.24 4.68 17.73
CA MET A 138 -3.30 4.00 18.46
C MET A 138 -3.08 3.98 19.99
N GLY A 139 -1.99 4.59 20.49
CA GLY A 139 -1.64 4.59 21.91
C GLY A 139 -1.19 3.22 22.45
N LEU A 140 -0.97 2.23 21.57
CA LEU A 140 -0.56 0.88 21.94
C LEU A 140 0.94 0.75 22.18
N LYS A 141 1.70 1.78 21.80
CA LYS A 141 3.12 1.93 22.08
C LYS A 141 3.39 3.39 22.42
N LYS A 142 4.25 3.64 23.40
CA LYS A 142 4.68 5.00 23.74
C LYS A 142 5.37 5.61 22.52
N ALA A 143 4.88 6.76 22.06
CA ALA A 143 5.53 7.53 21.01
C ALA A 143 7.01 7.72 21.36
N CYS A 144 7.90 7.42 20.41
CA CYS A 144 9.34 7.66 20.54
C CYS A 144 9.61 9.16 20.67
N LEU A 145 9.43 9.72 21.87
CA LEU A 145 9.43 11.17 22.06
C LEU A 145 10.82 11.80 21.89
N ASN A 146 11.93 11.05 21.94
CA ASN A 146 13.30 11.60 21.78
C ASN A 146 14.39 10.59 21.34
N SER A 147 14.11 9.31 21.05
CA SER A 147 15.18 8.34 20.74
C SER A 147 14.70 7.07 20.01
N CYS A 148 13.90 7.23 18.96
CA CYS A 148 13.98 6.22 17.90
C CYS A 148 15.29 6.54 17.17
N ASP A 149 16.34 5.74 17.38
CA ASP A 149 17.70 5.89 16.78
C ASP A 149 17.72 5.75 15.24
N GLU A 150 16.61 6.05 14.55
CA GLU A 150 16.41 5.95 13.11
C GLU A 150 15.89 7.26 12.48
N ASP A 151 15.69 8.33 13.26
CA ASP A 151 15.23 9.64 12.75
C ASP A 151 16.34 10.48 12.11
N THR A 152 17.55 9.96 12.03
CA THR A 152 18.40 10.42 10.94
C THR A 152 17.82 9.86 9.66
N VAL A 153 17.13 10.73 8.91
CA VAL A 153 17.25 10.78 7.46
C VAL A 153 18.75 10.94 7.19
N VAL A 154 19.53 9.86 7.40
CA VAL A 154 20.86 9.83 6.88
C VAL A 154 20.61 9.83 5.40
N ASP A 155 21.04 10.92 4.80
CA ASP A 155 21.12 11.15 3.38
C ASP A 155 21.28 9.80 2.69
N ILE A 156 20.18 9.35 2.07
CA ILE A 156 19.92 7.94 1.73
C ILE A 156 21.02 7.38 0.81
N CYS A 157 21.81 8.28 0.21
CA CYS A 157 22.93 8.02 -0.68
C CYS A 157 24.33 8.42 -0.13
N LYS A 158 24.46 8.93 1.11
CA LYS A 158 25.77 9.31 1.71
C LYS A 158 26.40 8.26 2.64
N GLY A 159 26.20 6.98 2.34
CA GLY A 159 27.12 5.94 2.79
C GLY A 159 27.04 5.52 4.26
N THR A 160 25.95 5.77 4.98
CA THR A 160 25.66 4.98 6.19
C THR A 160 24.87 3.73 5.81
N ALA A 161 25.46 2.58 6.10
CA ALA A 161 25.18 1.30 5.48
C ALA A 161 23.85 0.58 5.86
N SER A 162 22.73 1.28 6.09
CA SER A 162 21.52 0.57 6.57
C SER A 162 20.14 1.16 6.24
N ALA A 163 20.02 2.24 5.44
CA ALA A 163 18.70 2.79 5.11
C ALA A 163 18.03 2.01 3.96
N ARG A 164 17.22 0.97 4.27
CA ARG A 164 16.37 0.29 3.27
C ARG A 164 15.17 1.17 2.88
N MET A 165 14.92 1.34 1.58
CA MET A 165 13.85 2.18 1.02
C MET A 165 12.58 1.37 0.68
N VAL A 166 11.38 2.01 0.65
CA VAL A 166 10.13 1.36 0.16
C VAL A 166 10.35 0.79 -1.25
N SER A 167 11.11 1.53 -2.03
CA SER A 167 11.51 1.23 -3.37
C SER A 167 12.48 0.05 -3.47
N ASP A 168 13.21 -0.34 -2.41
CA ASP A 168 14.16 -1.47 -2.41
C ASP A 168 13.49 -2.84 -2.62
N GLY A 169 12.17 -2.88 -2.77
CA GLY A 169 11.37 -4.09 -2.90
C GLY A 169 11.37 -4.76 -4.27
N LEU A 170 12.25 -4.41 -5.21
CA LEU A 170 12.16 -4.93 -6.58
C LEU A 170 12.69 -6.38 -6.77
N HIS A 171 12.54 -7.24 -5.76
CA HIS A 171 13.05 -8.60 -5.86
C HIS A 171 12.17 -9.46 -6.75
N ASP A 172 12.81 -10.19 -7.67
CA ASP A 172 12.14 -11.26 -8.39
C ASP A 172 11.93 -12.45 -7.44
N SER A 173 10.70 -12.57 -6.95
CA SER A 173 10.32 -13.63 -6.02
C SER A 173 10.09 -15.00 -6.69
N ARG A 174 10.20 -15.08 -8.03
CA ARG A 174 9.96 -16.32 -8.79
C ARG A 174 11.01 -17.38 -8.43
N GLY A 175 10.53 -18.58 -8.13
CA GLY A 175 11.34 -19.78 -8.05
C GLY A 175 11.44 -20.51 -9.41
N LYS A 176 12.23 -21.58 -9.46
CA LYS A 176 12.34 -22.44 -10.65
C LYS A 176 10.99 -22.97 -11.13
N LEU A 177 10.07 -23.27 -10.21
CA LEU A 177 8.72 -23.73 -10.53
C LEU A 177 7.91 -22.63 -11.22
N ASP A 178 8.00 -21.38 -10.75
CA ASP A 178 7.28 -20.25 -11.36
C ASP A 178 7.77 -20.00 -12.79
N HIS A 179 9.09 -20.08 -13.02
CA HIS A 179 9.65 -20.03 -14.37
C HIS A 179 9.15 -21.18 -15.25
N LEU A 180 9.09 -22.42 -14.72
CA LEU A 180 8.57 -23.58 -15.45
C LEU A 180 7.08 -23.40 -15.81
N LEU A 181 6.30 -22.77 -14.93
CA LEU A 181 4.88 -22.46 -15.17
C LEU A 181 4.68 -21.21 -16.05
N GLY A 182 5.75 -20.60 -16.54
CA GLY A 182 5.68 -19.44 -17.43
C GLY A 182 5.29 -18.13 -16.72
N ALA A 183 5.54 -18.02 -15.40
CA ALA A 183 5.32 -16.77 -14.68
C ALA A 183 6.20 -15.66 -15.26
N ARG A 184 5.55 -14.59 -15.74
CA ARG A 184 6.22 -13.43 -16.34
C ARG A 184 6.99 -12.63 -15.28
N SER A 185 7.97 -11.83 -15.71
CA SER A 185 8.65 -10.88 -14.81
C SER A 185 7.60 -9.90 -14.28
N PRO A 186 7.64 -9.53 -12.98
CA PRO A 186 6.74 -8.50 -12.45
C PRO A 186 6.94 -7.13 -13.09
N TYR A 187 8.06 -6.95 -13.78
CA TYR A 187 8.44 -5.71 -14.45
C TYR A 187 8.40 -5.83 -15.97
N SER A 188 7.84 -6.93 -16.49
CA SER A 188 7.62 -7.09 -17.94
C SER A 188 6.39 -6.31 -18.41
N LYS A 189 6.44 -5.83 -19.65
CA LYS A 189 5.32 -5.12 -20.27
C LYS A 189 4.05 -5.98 -20.31
N GLY A 190 2.93 -5.38 -19.87
CA GLY A 190 1.64 -6.07 -19.80
C GLY A 190 1.54 -7.11 -18.69
N PHE A 191 2.45 -7.09 -17.71
CA PHE A 191 2.22 -7.76 -16.44
C PHE A 191 1.12 -7.01 -15.69
N GLU A 192 0.00 -7.68 -15.52
CA GLU A 192 -1.03 -7.27 -14.57
C GLU A 192 -1.13 -8.34 -13.50
N ARG A 193 -0.88 -7.93 -12.25
CA ARG A 193 -1.15 -8.80 -11.12
C ARG A 193 -2.65 -9.06 -11.07
N LYS A 194 -3.04 -10.32 -11.19
CA LYS A 194 -4.43 -10.72 -10.96
C LYS A 194 -4.67 -10.79 -9.46
N ASP A 195 -5.63 -10.00 -8.99
CA ASP A 195 -6.17 -10.18 -7.65
C ASP A 195 -6.77 -11.59 -7.56
N GLY A 196 -6.46 -12.31 -6.47
CA GLY A 196 -6.90 -13.70 -6.31
C GLY A 196 -8.34 -13.81 -5.89
N MET A 197 -8.72 -12.94 -4.96
CA MET A 197 -10.03 -12.93 -4.36
C MET A 197 -10.34 -11.53 -3.86
N THR A 198 -11.58 -11.09 -4.05
CA THR A 198 -12.12 -9.90 -3.40
C THR A 198 -12.95 -10.34 -2.21
N ALA A 199 -12.54 -9.98 -1.00
CA ALA A 199 -13.24 -10.26 0.24
C ALA A 199 -14.22 -9.13 0.56
N LYS A 200 -15.52 -9.39 0.35
CA LYS A 200 -16.58 -8.42 0.64
C LYS A 200 -16.82 -8.32 2.14
N ALA A 201 -16.85 -7.10 2.66
CA ALA A 201 -17.20 -6.85 4.05
C ALA A 201 -18.60 -7.40 4.40
N LEU A 202 -18.70 -8.01 5.58
CA LEU A 202 -19.96 -8.58 6.09
C LEU A 202 -20.70 -7.54 6.90
N ILE A 203 -21.14 -6.46 6.27
CA ILE A 203 -21.80 -5.33 6.94
C ILE A 203 -23.18 -5.03 6.34
N ASP A 204 -24.19 -4.90 7.21
CA ASP A 204 -25.53 -4.38 6.88
C ASP A 204 -25.66 -2.88 7.23
N ILE A 205 -26.83 -2.29 6.96
CA ILE A 205 -27.03 -0.85 7.13
C ILE A 205 -27.00 -0.42 8.61
N ASP A 206 -27.62 -1.18 9.51
CA ASP A 206 -27.66 -0.88 10.95
C ASP A 206 -26.27 -1.03 11.58
N GLN A 207 -25.47 -1.97 11.07
CA GLN A 207 -24.08 -2.14 11.44
C GLN A 207 -23.20 -1.01 10.90
N ALA A 208 -23.44 -0.58 9.66
CA ALA A 208 -22.73 0.54 9.03
C ALA A 208 -22.97 1.86 9.78
N GLU A 209 -24.20 2.13 10.21
CA GLU A 209 -24.55 3.28 11.04
C GLU A 209 -23.81 3.24 12.38
N ARG A 210 -23.91 2.11 13.10
CA ARG A 210 -23.23 1.96 14.40
C ARG A 210 -21.72 2.14 14.35
N ILE A 211 -21.05 1.55 13.36
CA ILE A 211 -19.60 1.70 13.22
C ILE A 211 -19.22 3.11 12.76
N TYR A 212 -20.04 3.74 11.91
CA TYR A 212 -19.85 5.13 11.50
C TYR A 212 -19.94 6.09 12.70
N ASP A 213 -21.02 6.02 13.48
CA ASP A 213 -21.19 6.87 14.67
C ASP A 213 -20.04 6.70 15.65
N ARG A 214 -19.59 5.45 15.83
CA ARG A 214 -18.42 5.13 16.66
C ARG A 214 -17.14 5.78 16.14
N ILE A 215 -16.84 5.64 14.84
CA ILE A 215 -15.66 6.24 14.21
C ILE A 215 -15.70 7.77 14.34
N ILE A 216 -16.86 8.38 14.12
CA ILE A 216 -17.03 9.83 14.25
C ILE A 216 -16.86 10.29 15.70
N SER A 217 -17.48 9.61 16.68
CA SER A 217 -17.32 9.93 18.11
C SER A 217 -15.85 9.86 18.53
N ASN A 218 -15.16 8.76 18.17
CA ASN A 218 -13.74 8.60 18.47
C ASN A 218 -12.90 9.71 17.82
N ARG A 219 -13.22 10.12 16.59
CA ARG A 219 -12.51 11.21 15.91
C ARG A 219 -12.73 12.56 16.58
N THR A 220 -13.93 12.82 17.10
CA THR A 220 -14.25 14.05 17.81
C THR A 220 -13.56 14.08 19.19
N GLU A 221 -13.53 12.94 19.88
CA GLU A 221 -12.90 12.80 21.20
C GLU A 221 -11.36 12.75 21.13
N HIS A 222 -10.83 12.18 20.05
CA HIS A 222 -9.40 11.91 19.83
C HIS A 222 -8.95 12.31 18.42
N PRO A 223 -9.00 13.62 18.06
CA PRO A 223 -8.75 14.08 16.70
C PRO A 223 -7.34 13.76 16.19
N ASP A 224 -6.33 13.81 17.07
CA ASP A 224 -4.93 13.59 16.73
C ASP A 224 -4.61 12.11 16.43
N ASP A 225 -5.33 11.18 17.07
CA ASP A 225 -5.15 9.73 16.91
C ASP A 225 -5.77 9.22 15.59
N VAL A 226 -6.86 9.85 15.13
CA VAL A 226 -7.61 9.45 13.93
C VAL A 226 -7.12 10.15 12.66
N LEU A 227 -6.75 11.43 12.72
CA LEU A 227 -6.21 12.16 11.55
C LEU A 227 -4.94 11.52 11.02
N THR A 228 -4.17 10.89 11.89
CA THR A 228 -2.89 10.31 11.56
C THR A 228 -2.96 8.93 10.88
N MET A 229 -4.13 8.30 10.83
CA MET A 229 -4.39 7.08 10.05
C MET A 229 -4.68 7.37 8.56
N ASN A 230 -5.14 8.60 8.25
CA ASN A 230 -5.56 9.02 6.91
C ASN A 230 -4.45 9.71 6.10
N GLN A 231 -3.30 9.98 6.71
CA GLN A 231 -2.16 10.62 6.05
C GLN A 231 -1.11 9.57 5.69
N PHE A 232 -1.37 8.83 4.63
CA PHE A 232 -0.33 8.04 3.98
C PHE A 232 0.26 8.90 2.86
N SER A 233 1.57 9.13 2.89
CA SER A 233 2.28 9.75 1.77
C SER A 233 3.33 8.77 1.24
N THR A 234 3.33 8.54 -0.07
CA THR A 234 4.42 7.85 -0.75
C THR A 234 5.63 8.78 -0.82
N ARG A 235 6.50 8.74 0.20
CA ARG A 235 7.77 9.48 0.18
C ARG A 235 8.72 8.86 -0.84
N GLY A 236 9.27 9.67 -1.74
CA GLY A 236 10.41 9.31 -2.60
C GLY A 236 10.07 8.73 -3.99
N SER A 237 8.80 8.66 -4.39
CA SER A 237 8.40 8.32 -5.76
C SER A 237 7.85 9.55 -6.47
N LEU A 238 8.33 9.81 -7.70
CA LEU A 238 7.75 10.83 -8.56
C LEU A 238 6.89 10.13 -9.61
N VAL A 239 5.58 10.31 -9.52
CA VAL A 239 4.61 9.71 -10.45
C VAL A 239 4.08 10.80 -11.35
N PHE A 240 4.15 10.58 -12.66
CA PHE A 240 3.62 11.46 -13.69
C PHE A 240 2.57 10.74 -14.51
N LYS A 241 1.50 11.45 -14.89
CA LYS A 241 0.46 10.94 -15.79
C LYS A 241 0.34 11.82 -17.02
N ARG A 242 0.15 11.19 -18.17
CA ARG A 242 -0.21 11.81 -19.46
C ARG A 242 -1.42 11.07 -19.98
N LYS A 243 -2.53 11.77 -20.26
CA LYS A 243 -3.68 11.10 -20.87
C LYS A 243 -3.42 10.79 -22.34
N ALA A 244 -4.19 9.85 -22.87
CA ALA A 244 -4.16 9.55 -24.30
C ALA A 244 -4.33 10.84 -25.12
N ARG A 245 -3.42 11.07 -26.08
CA ARG A 245 -3.37 12.22 -27.00
C ARG A 245 -2.99 13.57 -26.38
N GLU A 246 -2.70 13.62 -25.09
CA GLU A 246 -2.08 14.81 -24.47
C GLU A 246 -0.56 14.75 -24.64
N THR A 247 0.07 15.91 -24.76
CA THR A 247 1.54 16.05 -24.79
C THR A 247 2.12 16.40 -23.43
N GLU A 248 1.28 16.92 -22.53
CA GLU A 248 1.66 17.39 -21.21
C GLU A 248 1.64 16.25 -20.19
N TRP A 249 2.62 16.29 -19.28
CA TRP A 249 2.70 15.37 -18.15
C TRP A 249 2.34 16.10 -16.87
N HIS A 250 1.44 15.51 -16.10
CA HIS A 250 1.03 16.03 -14.80
C HIS A 250 1.59 15.15 -13.70
N GLN A 251 2.37 15.75 -12.80
CA GLN A 251 2.80 15.04 -11.59
C GLN A 251 1.59 14.75 -10.70
N ILE A 252 1.44 13.51 -10.24
CA ILE A 252 0.55 13.19 -9.13
C ILE A 252 1.29 13.58 -7.86
N ILE A 253 0.92 14.73 -7.29
CA ILE A 253 1.53 15.23 -6.06
C ILE A 253 0.87 14.52 -4.88
N ASP A 254 1.53 13.49 -4.35
CA ASP A 254 1.09 12.77 -3.13
C ASP A 254 1.70 13.34 -1.84
N SER A 255 2.72 14.21 -1.96
CA SER A 255 3.28 14.95 -0.83
C SER A 255 3.90 16.28 -1.24
N VAL A 256 3.97 17.23 -0.30
CA VAL A 256 4.61 18.53 -0.50
C VAL A 256 6.14 18.39 -0.67
N GLU A 257 6.69 17.22 -0.34
CA GLU A 257 8.13 17.02 -0.17
C GLU A 257 8.89 16.66 -1.47
N SER A 258 8.21 16.41 -2.59
CA SER A 258 8.91 16.05 -3.85
C SER A 258 8.16 16.58 -5.06
N ARG A 259 8.76 17.55 -5.76
CA ARG A 259 8.17 18.19 -6.95
C ARG A 259 9.08 18.05 -8.16
N GLY A 260 8.51 17.63 -9.27
CA GLY A 260 9.18 17.53 -10.56
C GLY A 260 8.26 17.91 -11.71
N GLU A 261 8.85 18.28 -12.84
CA GLU A 261 8.17 18.58 -14.09
C GLU A 261 8.89 17.87 -15.24
N ILE A 262 8.13 17.23 -16.13
CA ILE A 262 8.70 16.70 -17.37
C ILE A 262 8.60 17.79 -18.42
N VAL A 263 9.76 18.27 -18.87
CA VAL A 263 9.85 19.30 -19.92
C VAL A 263 10.59 18.76 -21.12
N VAL A 264 10.35 19.36 -22.28
CA VAL A 264 11.17 19.11 -23.48
C VAL A 264 12.32 20.10 -23.48
N SER A 265 13.55 19.62 -23.31
CA SER A 265 14.77 20.42 -23.34
C SER A 265 15.62 19.98 -24.53
N GLN A 266 15.87 20.90 -25.48
CA GLN A 266 16.63 20.61 -26.70
C GLN A 266 16.03 19.46 -27.54
N GLY A 267 14.70 19.35 -27.56
CA GLY A 267 13.99 18.28 -28.28
C GLY A 267 13.94 16.94 -27.54
N VAL A 268 14.49 16.87 -26.31
CA VAL A 268 14.55 15.65 -25.51
C VAL A 268 13.73 15.82 -24.23
N PRO A 269 12.78 14.91 -23.93
CA PRO A 269 12.10 14.87 -22.63
C PRO A 269 13.10 14.71 -21.48
N ALA A 270 13.04 15.61 -20.52
CA ALA A 270 13.86 15.62 -19.32
C ALA A 270 13.00 15.93 -18.10
N LEU A 271 13.30 15.26 -17.00
CA LEU A 271 12.72 15.55 -15.70
C LEU A 271 13.50 16.67 -15.02
N ILE A 272 12.83 17.77 -14.71
CA ILE A 272 13.35 18.84 -13.86
C ILE A 272 12.83 18.62 -12.45
N LEU A 273 13.73 18.34 -11.52
CA LEU A 273 13.46 18.27 -10.10
C LEU A 273 13.56 19.67 -9.49
N THR A 274 12.56 20.09 -8.72
CA THR A 274 12.48 21.46 -8.18
C THR A 274 12.76 21.55 -6.69
N TRP A 275 12.49 20.48 -5.91
CA TRP A 275 12.81 20.38 -4.48
C TRP A 275 12.63 18.94 -3.95
N PRO A 276 13.45 18.46 -2.99
CA PRO A 276 14.67 19.06 -2.44
C PRO A 276 15.91 18.82 -3.32
N HIS A 277 15.84 17.89 -4.27
CA HIS A 277 16.95 17.51 -5.14
C HIS A 277 16.93 18.29 -6.46
N LYS A 278 17.21 19.60 -6.44
CA LYS A 278 17.23 20.43 -7.66
C LYS A 278 18.18 19.86 -8.71
N GLY A 279 17.69 19.62 -9.92
CA GLY A 279 18.52 19.12 -11.02
C GLY A 279 17.72 18.71 -12.25
N LYS A 280 18.41 18.63 -13.38
CA LYS A 280 17.89 18.03 -14.61
C LYS A 280 18.31 16.56 -14.65
N ARG A 281 17.37 15.68 -15.00
CA ARG A 281 17.59 14.26 -15.27
C ARG A 281 17.08 13.98 -16.68
N ASP A 282 17.97 13.48 -17.54
CA ASP A 282 17.55 13.05 -18.86
C ASP A 282 16.81 11.72 -18.74
N ILE A 283 15.65 11.61 -19.38
CA ILE A 283 14.88 10.35 -19.40
C ILE A 283 15.62 9.39 -20.34
N PRO A 284 16.03 8.18 -19.91
CA PRO A 284 16.77 7.25 -20.75
C PRO A 284 16.03 6.91 -22.06
N GLU A 285 16.76 6.69 -23.16
CA GLU A 285 16.17 6.43 -24.48
C GLU A 285 15.19 5.26 -24.48
N VAL A 286 15.53 4.16 -23.81
CA VAL A 286 14.63 2.98 -23.68
C VAL A 286 13.31 3.32 -22.99
N VAL A 287 13.33 4.27 -22.05
CA VAL A 287 12.14 4.74 -21.33
C VAL A 287 11.31 5.65 -22.23
N ARG A 288 11.96 6.56 -22.98
CA ARG A 288 11.27 7.42 -23.96
C ARG A 288 10.56 6.61 -25.03
N GLN A 289 11.26 5.64 -25.62
CA GLN A 289 10.67 4.74 -26.60
C GLN A 289 9.49 3.97 -26.02
N ALA A 290 9.59 3.49 -24.77
CA ALA A 290 8.48 2.84 -24.10
C ALA A 290 7.28 3.79 -23.94
N MET A 291 7.49 5.03 -23.48
CA MET A 291 6.45 6.06 -23.32
C MET A 291 5.76 6.39 -24.66
N ASP A 292 6.50 6.49 -25.75
CA ASP A 292 5.97 6.83 -27.08
C ASP A 292 5.19 5.66 -27.70
N ASN A 293 5.51 4.44 -27.31
CA ASN A 293 4.83 3.23 -27.77
C ASN A 293 3.53 2.90 -26.99
N GLU A 294 3.18 3.67 -25.96
CA GLU A 294 1.92 3.48 -25.23
C GLU A 294 0.75 4.15 -25.96
N ALA A 295 -0.27 3.36 -26.33
CA ALA A 295 -1.41 3.83 -27.11
C ALA A 295 -2.49 4.57 -26.29
N GLY A 296 -2.39 4.54 -24.96
CA GLY A 296 -3.40 5.07 -24.03
C GLY A 296 -2.82 5.99 -22.96
N ASP A 297 -3.56 6.15 -21.87
CA ASP A 297 -3.08 6.84 -20.69
C ASP A 297 -1.76 6.22 -20.23
N THR A 298 -0.78 7.09 -19.99
CA THR A 298 0.58 6.68 -19.65
C THR A 298 0.93 7.20 -18.27
N THR A 299 1.45 6.32 -17.42
CA THR A 299 2.04 6.68 -16.13
C THR A 299 3.56 6.47 -16.21
N LEU A 300 4.33 7.44 -15.73
CA LEU A 300 5.78 7.36 -15.60
C LEU A 300 6.14 7.51 -14.13
N ASP A 301 6.77 6.48 -13.56
CA ASP A 301 7.25 6.53 -12.18
C ASP A 301 8.79 6.58 -12.19
N LEU A 302 9.36 7.59 -11.50
CA LEU A 302 10.77 7.57 -11.12
C LEU A 302 10.87 7.17 -9.66
N VAL A 303 11.58 6.08 -9.42
CA VAL A 303 11.74 5.45 -8.11
C VAL A 303 13.22 5.23 -7.85
N LEU A 304 13.71 5.63 -6.67
CA LEU A 304 15.10 5.40 -6.27
C LEU A 304 15.24 4.06 -5.55
N PHE A 305 15.91 3.05 -6.10
CA PHE A 305 16.17 1.75 -5.46
C PHE A 305 17.67 1.60 -5.22
N LYS A 306 18.10 1.26 -3.99
CA LYS A 306 19.53 1.15 -3.64
C LYS A 306 20.38 2.34 -4.15
N CYS A 307 19.82 3.55 -4.11
CA CYS A 307 20.41 4.79 -4.63
C CYS A 307 20.55 4.88 -6.16
N GLU A 308 19.98 3.96 -6.92
CA GLU A 308 19.90 3.97 -8.38
C GLU A 308 18.51 4.44 -8.84
N GLU A 309 18.47 5.18 -9.94
CA GLU A 309 17.22 5.67 -10.53
C GLU A 309 16.60 4.58 -11.41
N HIS A 310 15.40 4.13 -11.04
CA HIS A 310 14.60 3.18 -11.83
C HIS A 310 13.37 3.88 -12.40
N TRP A 311 13.15 3.64 -13.68
CA TRP A 311 12.03 4.21 -14.43
C TRP A 311 11.01 3.12 -14.71
N PHE A 312 9.75 3.41 -14.40
CA PHE A 312 8.62 2.55 -14.74
C PHE A 312 7.72 3.27 -15.72
N VAL A 313 7.35 2.59 -16.80
CA VAL A 313 6.30 3.04 -17.72
C VAL A 313 5.12 2.12 -17.51
N ASN A 314 3.95 2.65 -17.15
CA ASN A 314 2.75 1.84 -16.86
C ASN A 314 3.03 0.65 -15.92
N GLY A 315 3.92 0.83 -14.94
CA GLY A 315 4.28 -0.18 -13.95
C GLY A 315 5.34 -1.22 -14.36
N TYR A 316 5.84 -1.21 -15.60
CA TYR A 316 6.91 -2.10 -16.07
C TYR A 316 8.24 -1.36 -16.23
N ILE A 317 9.38 -2.07 -16.17
CA ILE A 317 10.72 -1.49 -16.38
C ILE A 317 11.09 -1.63 -17.86
N PRO A 318 11.22 -0.53 -18.63
CA PRO A 318 11.60 -0.61 -20.03
C PRO A 318 12.97 -1.29 -20.22
N GLY A 319 12.99 -2.35 -21.05
CA GLY A 319 14.20 -3.14 -21.31
C GLY A 319 14.34 -4.39 -20.43
N ASP A 320 13.50 -4.57 -19.42
CA ASP A 320 13.39 -5.83 -18.66
C ASP A 320 12.43 -6.78 -19.40
N GLN A 321 12.96 -7.62 -20.29
CA GLN A 321 12.21 -8.64 -21.04
C GLN A 321 12.70 -10.05 -20.73
#